data_AF-A0A7Z1IKZ9-F1
#
_entry.id   AF-A0A7Z1IKZ9-F1
#
_cell.length_a   1.000
_cell.length_b   1.000
_cell.length_c   1.000
_cell.angle_alpha   90.00
_cell.angle_beta   90.00
_cell.angle_gamma   90.00
#
_symmetry.space_group_name_H-M   'P 1'
#
loop_
_entity.id
_entity.type
_entity.pdbx_description
1 polymer ?
#
loop_
_entity_poly.entity_id
_entity_poly.type
_entity_poly.pdbx_seq_one_letter_code
_entity_poly.pdbx_strand_id
1 'polypeptide(L)'
;MANIFEKLFAMKAMIMNQNIPELAEQFDKPLFIWIRRDPIFNIQSALEARKRQYGDINTWYSFKIKEYPHLKDLDPLESVAGQIAAINRSVEQGIAALPEHKKLVVQYEDFCQRPEYYYNEITRRLVEQGGVRAEQVPEYSGEVSFSNTNRWRLEEYSQGDAERVYEAVTTGKE
;
A
#
# COMPACT_ATOMS: atom_id res chain seq x y z
N MET A 1 15.98 4.15 21.41
CA MET A 1 16.05 4.19 19.93
C MET A 1 17.25 5.02 19.52
N ALA A 2 17.97 4.62 18.47
CA ALA A 2 19.14 5.36 17.99
C ALA A 2 18.71 6.71 17.40
N ASN A 3 19.08 7.79 18.07
CA ASN A 3 18.85 9.16 17.60
C ASN A 3 20.07 9.58 16.78
N ILE A 4 20.10 9.19 15.50
CA ILE A 4 21.31 9.40 14.68
C ILE A 4 21.37 10.82 14.11
N PHE A 5 20.24 11.56 13.99
CA PHE A 5 20.22 12.92 13.43
C PHE A 5 19.09 13.87 13.92
N GLU A 6 18.32 13.53 14.96
CA GLU A 6 17.11 14.30 15.37
C GLU A 6 16.07 14.51 14.26
N LYS A 7 16.12 13.69 13.20
CA LYS A 7 15.18 13.72 12.08
C LYS A 7 14.12 12.65 12.26
N LEU A 8 12.93 12.94 11.75
CA LEU A 8 11.87 11.96 11.62
C LEU A 8 12.35 10.74 10.81
N PHE A 9 12.03 9.56 11.32
CA PHE A 9 12.29 8.31 10.65
C PHE A 9 11.09 7.94 9.77
N ALA A 10 11.33 7.75 8.47
CA ALA A 10 10.33 7.28 7.52
C ALA A 10 10.74 5.91 6.98
N MET A 11 9.80 4.95 6.95
CA MET A 11 10.03 3.64 6.35
C MET A 11 8.84 3.20 5.51
N LYS A 12 9.13 2.39 4.48
CA LYS A 12 8.12 1.61 3.76
C LYS A 12 8.05 0.21 4.39
N ALA A 13 6.92 -0.11 5.01
CA ALA A 13 6.79 -1.26 5.90
C ALA A 13 6.13 -2.50 5.26
N MET A 14 6.48 -2.86 4.01
CA MET A 14 5.72 -3.90 3.25
C MET A 14 5.51 -5.22 4.01
N ILE A 15 6.53 -5.76 4.69
CA ILE A 15 6.43 -7.03 5.44
C ILE A 15 5.51 -6.91 6.67
N MET A 16 5.35 -5.69 7.21
CA MET A 16 4.58 -5.43 8.42
C MET A 16 3.12 -5.03 8.13
N ASN A 17 2.70 -5.01 6.85
CA ASN A 17 1.36 -4.60 6.44
C ASN A 17 0.23 -5.41 7.12
N GLN A 18 0.47 -6.66 7.55
CA GLN A 18 -0.54 -7.50 8.23
C GLN A 18 -0.53 -7.39 9.77
N ASN A 19 0.32 -6.52 10.35
CA ASN A 19 0.50 -6.35 11.80
C ASN A 19 0.50 -4.86 12.21
N ILE A 20 -0.37 -4.06 11.59
CA ILE A 20 -0.41 -2.60 11.80
C ILE A 20 -0.72 -2.24 13.27
N PRO A 21 -1.71 -2.86 13.96
CA PRO A 21 -1.98 -2.58 15.36
C PRO A 21 -0.77 -2.85 16.26
N GLU A 22 -0.13 -4.01 16.09
CA GLU A 22 1.04 -4.41 16.87
C GLU A 22 2.21 -3.46 16.62
N LEU A 23 2.39 -3.00 15.38
CA LEU A 23 3.42 -2.01 15.04
C LEU A 23 3.14 -0.67 15.71
N ALA A 24 1.87 -0.26 15.80
CA ALA A 24 1.48 1.02 16.40
C ALA A 24 1.79 1.09 17.90
N GLU A 25 1.84 -0.05 18.59
CA GLU A 25 2.22 -0.15 20.00
C GLU A 25 3.73 0.03 20.22
N GLN A 26 4.56 -0.23 19.20
CA GLN A 26 6.02 -0.14 19.31
C GLN A 26 6.57 1.29 19.14
N PHE A 27 5.75 2.22 18.67
CA PHE A 27 6.13 3.60 18.41
C PHE A 27 5.26 4.56 19.21
N ASP A 28 5.89 5.58 19.79
CA ASP A 28 5.20 6.62 20.58
C ASP A 28 4.26 7.44 19.69
N LYS A 29 4.81 8.00 18.60
CA LYS A 29 4.12 8.92 17.69
C LYS A 29 4.17 8.46 16.21
N PRO A 30 3.64 7.27 15.88
CA PRO A 30 3.64 6.82 14.50
C PRO A 30 2.54 7.54 13.71
N LEU A 31 2.86 7.91 12.48
CA LEU A 31 1.90 8.28 11.46
C LEU A 31 1.90 7.17 10.38
N PHE A 32 0.80 6.42 10.32
CA PHE A 32 0.59 5.39 9.32
C PHE A 32 -0.01 6.00 8.06
N ILE A 33 0.68 5.86 6.93
CA ILE A 33 0.22 6.35 5.64
C ILE A 33 -0.12 5.13 4.77
N TRP A 34 -1.40 4.94 4.48
CA TRP A 34 -1.85 3.89 3.59
C TRP A 34 -2.17 4.45 2.21
N ILE A 35 -1.37 4.06 1.22
CA ILE A 35 -1.65 4.34 -0.19
C ILE A 35 -2.60 3.27 -0.70
N ARG A 36 -3.84 3.68 -1.01
CA ARG A 36 -4.85 2.85 -1.65
C ARG A 36 -4.83 3.12 -3.15
N ARG A 37 -4.81 2.05 -3.94
CA ARG A 37 -4.88 2.07 -5.40
C ARG A 37 -5.98 1.11 -5.82
N ASP A 38 -6.52 1.32 -7.01
CA ASP A 38 -7.38 0.33 -7.66
C ASP A 38 -6.69 -1.05 -7.67
N PRO A 39 -7.32 -2.08 -7.07
CA PRO A 39 -6.74 -3.41 -6.91
C PRO A 39 -6.47 -4.11 -8.25
N ILE A 40 -7.19 -3.77 -9.32
CA ILE A 40 -6.99 -4.36 -10.65
C ILE A 40 -5.59 -4.03 -11.18
N PHE A 41 -5.14 -2.79 -10.96
CA PHE A 41 -3.78 -2.38 -11.34
C PHE A 41 -2.71 -2.86 -10.35
N ASN A 42 -3.08 -3.18 -9.10
CA ASN A 42 -2.18 -3.91 -8.21
C ASN A 42 -1.96 -5.35 -8.66
N ILE A 43 -3.02 -6.03 -9.11
CA ILE A 43 -2.94 -7.39 -9.68
C ILE A 43 -2.00 -7.39 -10.89
N GLN A 44 -2.22 -6.48 -11.84
CA GLN A 44 -1.30 -6.33 -12.98
C GLN A 44 0.14 -6.12 -12.53
N SER A 45 0.39 -5.18 -11.61
CA SER A 45 1.74 -4.85 -11.18
C SER A 45 2.45 -6.05 -10.52
N ALA A 46 1.72 -6.87 -9.77
CA ALA A 46 2.25 -8.08 -9.16
C ALA A 46 2.57 -9.16 -10.19
N LEU A 47 1.68 -9.40 -11.17
CA LEU A 47 1.93 -10.34 -12.27
C LEU A 47 3.10 -9.90 -13.15
N GLU A 48 3.17 -8.62 -13.54
CA GLU A 48 4.32 -8.03 -14.25
C GLU A 48 5.62 -8.22 -13.44
N ALA A 49 5.56 -8.11 -12.11
CA ALA A 49 6.72 -8.31 -11.26
C ALA A 49 7.17 -9.78 -11.19
N ARG A 50 6.26 -10.76 -11.18
CA ARG A 50 6.62 -12.19 -11.25
C ARG A 50 7.46 -12.47 -12.50
N LYS A 51 6.98 -12.00 -13.67
CA LYS A 51 7.68 -12.11 -14.95
C LYS A 51 9.03 -11.38 -14.95
N ARG A 52 9.07 -10.13 -14.46
CA ARG A 52 10.30 -9.33 -14.43
C ARG A 52 11.39 -9.94 -13.55
N GLN A 53 11.02 -10.53 -12.42
CA GLN A 53 11.99 -11.02 -11.42
C GLN A 53 12.38 -12.48 -11.61
N TYR A 54 11.48 -13.31 -12.14
CA TYR A 54 11.68 -14.75 -12.24
C TYR A 54 11.57 -15.31 -13.67
N GLY A 55 11.15 -14.49 -14.63
CA GLY A 55 10.86 -14.96 -15.99
C GLY A 55 9.60 -15.84 -16.08
N ASP A 56 8.87 -16.02 -14.98
CA ASP A 56 7.74 -16.92 -14.86
C ASP A 56 6.61 -16.27 -14.06
N ILE A 57 5.42 -16.24 -14.65
CA ILE A 57 4.20 -15.67 -14.06
C ILE A 57 3.61 -16.55 -12.94
N ASN A 58 3.98 -17.83 -12.88
CA ASN A 58 3.52 -18.76 -11.85
C ASN A 58 4.29 -18.63 -10.53
N THR A 59 5.53 -18.14 -10.59
CA THR A 59 6.39 -18.00 -9.40
C THR A 59 5.89 -16.87 -8.49
N TRP A 60 5.64 -17.17 -7.22
CA TRP A 60 5.21 -16.17 -6.22
C TRP A 60 6.20 -15.02 -6.09
N TYR A 61 5.68 -13.78 -6.09
CA TYR A 61 6.45 -12.57 -5.85
C TYR A 61 5.94 -11.82 -4.61
N SER A 62 6.85 -11.11 -3.94
CA SER A 62 6.65 -10.39 -2.68
C SER A 62 6.74 -11.28 -1.43
N PHE A 63 6.55 -10.67 -0.25
CA PHE A 63 6.54 -11.35 1.04
C PHE A 63 5.39 -12.36 1.12
N LYS A 64 5.56 -13.39 1.96
CA LYS A 64 4.52 -14.40 2.21
C LYS A 64 3.53 -13.86 3.23
N ILE A 65 2.25 -13.87 2.85
CA ILE A 65 1.12 -13.49 3.71
C ILE A 65 0.53 -14.72 4.40
N LYS A 66 -0.33 -14.51 5.41
CA LYS A 66 -1.05 -15.58 6.11
C LYS A 66 -1.73 -16.57 5.14
N GLU A 67 -2.31 -16.06 4.07
CA GLU A 67 -3.04 -16.82 3.05
C GLU A 67 -2.13 -17.51 2.01
N TYR A 68 -0.81 -17.28 2.02
CA TYR A 68 0.13 -17.82 1.03
C TYR A 68 -0.01 -19.33 0.78
N PRO A 69 -0.13 -20.21 1.79
CA PRO A 69 -0.23 -21.65 1.58
C PRO A 69 -1.42 -22.06 0.70
N HIS A 70 -2.50 -21.29 0.71
CA HIS A 70 -3.72 -21.56 -0.06
C HIS A 70 -3.72 -20.92 -1.44
N LEU A 71 -2.88 -19.90 -1.66
CA LEU A 71 -2.87 -19.09 -2.88
C LEU A 71 -1.75 -19.48 -3.84
N LYS A 72 -0.64 -20.05 -3.34
CA LYS A 72 0.60 -20.22 -4.12
C LYS A 72 0.47 -21.18 -5.32
N ASP A 73 -0.47 -22.12 -5.26
CA ASP A 73 -0.64 -23.18 -6.29
C ASP A 73 -1.88 -22.95 -7.16
N LEU A 74 -2.58 -21.81 -7.01
CA LEU A 74 -3.71 -21.43 -7.87
C LEU A 74 -3.22 -20.92 -9.23
N ASP A 75 -4.15 -20.72 -10.18
CA ASP A 75 -3.87 -19.96 -11.40
C ASP A 75 -3.22 -18.60 -11.02
N PRO A 76 -2.22 -18.09 -11.77
CA PRO A 76 -1.53 -16.85 -11.41
C PRO A 76 -2.46 -15.66 -11.15
N LEU A 77 -3.53 -15.50 -11.94
CA LEU A 77 -4.48 -14.41 -11.76
C LEU A 77 -5.26 -14.58 -10.45
N GLU A 78 -5.78 -15.77 -10.18
CA GLU A 78 -6.49 -16.11 -8.93
C GLU A 78 -5.58 -15.97 -7.70
N SER A 79 -4.35 -16.48 -7.80
CA SER A 79 -3.30 -16.39 -6.80
C SER A 79 -3.02 -14.95 -6.41
N VAL A 80 -2.80 -14.08 -7.41
CA VAL A 80 -2.50 -12.66 -7.19
C VAL A 80 -3.74 -11.89 -6.74
N ALA A 81 -4.92 -12.15 -7.29
CA ALA A 81 -6.16 -11.51 -6.84
C ALA A 81 -6.42 -11.83 -5.35
N GLY A 82 -6.26 -13.10 -4.97
CA GLY A 82 -6.28 -13.56 -3.57
C GLY A 82 -5.27 -12.83 -2.69
N GLN A 83 -4.03 -12.68 -3.19
CA GLN A 83 -2.95 -11.98 -2.48
C GLN A 83 -3.29 -10.51 -2.24
N ILE A 84 -3.72 -9.78 -3.27
CA ILE A 84 -4.07 -8.35 -3.18
C ILE A 84 -5.30 -8.14 -2.29
N ALA A 85 -6.34 -8.97 -2.42
CA ALA A 85 -7.53 -8.89 -1.58
C ALA A 85 -7.20 -9.13 -0.10
N ALA A 86 -6.36 -10.14 0.20
CA ALA A 86 -5.94 -10.44 1.56
C ALA A 86 -5.10 -9.32 2.20
N ILE A 87 -4.13 -8.77 1.45
CA ILE A 87 -3.32 -7.65 1.92
C ILE A 87 -4.21 -6.43 2.18
N ASN A 88 -5.08 -6.07 1.22
CA ASN A 88 -5.94 -4.90 1.35
C ASN A 88 -6.89 -5.03 2.54
N ARG A 89 -7.54 -6.20 2.73
CA ARG A 89 -8.39 -6.46 3.90
C ARG A 89 -7.62 -6.29 5.21
N SER A 90 -6.42 -6.87 5.29
CA SER A 90 -5.61 -6.80 6.52
C SER A 90 -5.14 -5.37 6.83
N VAL A 91 -4.74 -4.62 5.80
CA VAL A 91 -4.33 -3.22 5.95
C VAL A 91 -5.52 -2.34 6.31
N GLU A 92 -6.67 -2.53 5.65
CA GLU A 92 -7.91 -1.79 5.92
C GLU A 92 -8.36 -1.98 7.36
N GLN A 93 -8.42 -3.22 7.84
CA GLN A 93 -8.75 -3.53 9.23
C GLN A 93 -7.73 -2.90 10.21
N GLY A 94 -6.44 -3.03 9.92
CA GLY A 94 -5.38 -2.45 10.75
C GLY A 94 -5.45 -0.94 10.84
N ILE A 95 -5.62 -0.25 9.70
CA ILE A 95 -5.77 1.21 9.63
C ILE A 95 -7.08 1.66 10.28
N ALA A 96 -8.18 0.93 10.10
CA ALA A 96 -9.46 1.25 10.73
C ALA A 96 -9.37 1.25 12.26
N ALA A 97 -8.60 0.32 12.84
CA ALA A 97 -8.37 0.22 14.28
C ALA A 97 -7.52 1.35 14.88
N LEU A 98 -6.77 2.10 14.07
CA LEU A 98 -5.93 3.19 14.57
C LEU A 98 -6.76 4.46 14.87
N PRO A 99 -6.36 5.25 15.89
CA PRO A 99 -6.89 6.59 16.10
C PRO A 99 -6.68 7.49 14.88
N GLU A 100 -7.63 8.39 14.61
CA GLU A 100 -7.60 9.23 13.41
C GLU A 100 -6.31 10.05 13.27
N HIS A 101 -5.79 10.60 14.38
CA HIS A 101 -4.56 11.38 14.35
C HIS A 101 -3.31 10.57 13.95
N LYS A 102 -3.33 9.22 14.09
CA LYS A 102 -2.20 8.33 13.75
C LYS A 102 -2.27 7.76 12.33
N LYS A 103 -3.29 8.09 11.53
CA LYS A 103 -3.48 7.49 10.20
C LYS A 103 -3.78 8.50 9.12
N LEU A 104 -3.38 8.21 7.89
CA LEU A 104 -3.74 8.95 6.69
C LEU A 104 -3.95 7.96 5.54
N VAL A 105 -5.11 8.03 4.90
CA VAL A 105 -5.39 7.26 3.68
C VAL A 105 -5.18 8.15 2.47
N VAL A 106 -4.35 7.70 1.54
CA VAL A 106 -3.96 8.41 0.32
C VAL A 106 -4.49 7.63 -0.86
N GLN A 107 -5.34 8.24 -1.69
CA GLN A 107 -5.75 7.62 -2.95
C GLN A 107 -4.64 7.86 -3.97
N TYR A 108 -4.10 6.81 -4.57
CA TYR A 108 -2.97 6.88 -5.50
C TYR A 108 -3.26 7.83 -6.66
N GLU A 109 -4.45 7.73 -7.25
CA GLU A 109 -4.87 8.52 -8.40
C GLU A 109 -4.95 10.01 -8.07
N ASP A 110 -5.42 10.33 -6.86
CA ASP A 110 -5.49 11.70 -6.34
C ASP A 110 -4.10 12.25 -5.98
N PHE A 111 -3.25 11.41 -5.38
CA PHE A 111 -1.85 11.77 -5.10
C PHE A 111 -1.08 12.10 -6.38
N CYS A 112 -1.33 11.36 -7.46
CA CYS A 112 -0.75 11.69 -8.76
C CYS A 112 -1.17 13.07 -9.26
N GLN A 113 -2.37 13.57 -8.92
CA GLN A 113 -2.84 14.88 -9.38
C GLN A 113 -2.42 16.03 -8.48
N ARG A 114 -2.32 15.80 -7.16
CA ARG A 114 -2.05 16.84 -6.16
C ARG A 114 -1.12 16.36 -5.03
N PRO A 115 0.15 16.02 -5.34
CA PRO A 115 1.08 15.51 -4.34
C PRO A 115 1.41 16.54 -3.23
N GLU A 116 1.39 17.84 -3.54
CA GLU A 116 1.55 18.92 -2.56
C GLU A 116 0.46 18.88 -1.46
N TYR A 117 -0.79 18.59 -1.83
CA TYR A 117 -1.88 18.47 -0.86
C TYR A 117 -1.57 17.39 0.19
N TYR A 118 -1.09 16.23 -0.24
CA TYR A 118 -0.73 15.15 0.68
C TYR A 118 0.54 15.44 1.48
N TYR A 119 1.51 16.16 0.90
CA TYR A 119 2.64 16.66 1.66
C TYR A 119 2.17 17.54 2.83
N ASN A 120 1.28 18.49 2.57
CA ASN A 120 0.73 19.38 3.58
C ASN A 120 -0.09 18.63 4.64
N GLU A 121 -0.86 17.60 4.26
CA GLU A 121 -1.58 16.76 5.22
C GLU A 121 -0.64 15.94 6.12
N ILE A 122 0.45 15.39 5.55
CA ILE A 122 1.45 14.65 6.31
C ILE A 122 2.15 15.57 7.30
N THR A 123 2.64 16.73 6.86
CA THR A 123 3.38 17.66 7.71
C THR A 123 2.50 18.24 8.81
N ARG A 124 1.24 18.62 8.49
CA ARG A 124 0.25 19.06 9.48
C ARG A 124 0.07 18.04 10.60
N ARG A 125 -0.17 16.76 10.26
CA ARG A 125 -0.36 15.68 11.24
C ARG A 125 0.90 15.43 12.07
N LEU A 126 2.09 15.50 11.47
CA LEU A 126 3.36 15.38 12.20
C LEU A 126 3.57 16.53 13.19
N VAL A 127 3.16 17.75 12.85
CA VAL A 127 3.19 18.92 13.75
C VAL A 127 2.19 18.74 14.89
N GLU A 128 0.95 18.34 14.59
CA GLU A 128 -0.10 18.11 15.60
C GLU A 128 0.26 17.03 16.63
N GLN A 129 1.00 16.00 16.21
CA GLN A 129 1.53 14.98 17.13
C GLN A 129 2.76 15.46 17.92
N GLY A 130 3.30 16.64 17.61
CA GLY A 130 4.57 17.13 18.15
C GLY A 130 5.75 16.25 17.75
N GLY A 131 5.71 15.68 16.54
CA GLY A 131 6.83 14.95 15.94
C GLY A 131 7.82 15.87 15.22
N VAL A 132 7.36 17.03 14.76
CA VAL A 132 8.18 18.10 14.17
C VAL A 132 7.61 19.46 14.57
N ARG A 133 8.47 20.48 14.69
CA ARG A 133 8.01 21.86 14.92
C ARG A 133 7.61 22.50 13.59
N ALA A 134 6.58 23.36 13.61
CA ALA A 134 6.06 23.99 12.40
C ALA A 134 7.13 24.78 11.62
N GLU A 135 8.05 25.44 12.34
CA GLU A 135 9.12 26.25 11.76
C GLU A 135 10.22 25.41 11.09
N GLN A 136 10.22 24.09 11.32
CA GLN A 136 11.17 23.15 10.73
C GLN A 136 10.61 22.42 9.51
N VAL A 137 9.33 22.61 9.20
CA VAL A 137 8.70 22.01 8.02
C VAL A 137 9.11 22.83 6.79
N PRO A 138 9.85 22.25 5.83
CA PRO A 138 10.19 22.97 4.61
C PRO A 138 8.95 23.18 3.74
N GLU A 139 8.99 24.19 2.88
CA GLU A 139 7.98 24.35 1.83
C GLU A 139 8.02 23.16 0.86
N TYR A 140 6.89 22.85 0.23
CA TYR A 140 6.83 21.80 -0.77
C TYR A 140 7.68 22.18 -1.98
N SER A 141 8.61 21.30 -2.36
CA SER A 141 9.49 21.49 -3.52
C SER A 141 9.47 20.29 -4.48
N GLY A 142 8.42 19.47 -4.40
CA GLY A 142 8.27 18.27 -5.20
C GLY A 142 7.58 18.52 -6.55
N GLU A 143 7.31 17.43 -7.26
CA GLU A 143 6.59 17.46 -8.53
C GLU A 143 5.19 18.07 -8.39
N VAL A 144 4.73 18.84 -9.37
CA VAL A 144 3.36 19.37 -9.37
C VAL A 144 2.32 18.25 -9.54
N SER A 145 2.69 17.20 -10.26
CA SER A 145 1.87 16.01 -10.49
C SER A 145 2.74 14.84 -10.94
N PHE A 146 2.18 13.63 -10.90
CA PHE A 146 2.77 12.42 -11.42
C PHE A 146 1.87 11.79 -12.48
N SER A 147 2.46 11.06 -13.42
CA SER A 147 1.68 10.28 -14.38
C SER A 147 0.96 9.12 -13.67
N ASN A 148 -0.34 9.02 -13.86
CA ASN A 148 -1.11 7.86 -13.45
C ASN A 148 -0.80 6.68 -14.41
N THR A 149 -0.42 5.54 -13.86
CA THR A 149 -0.01 4.35 -14.63
C THR A 149 -1.09 3.27 -14.72
N ASN A 150 -2.34 3.60 -14.33
CA ASN A 150 -3.52 2.74 -14.43
C ASN A 150 -3.96 2.55 -15.89
N ARG A 151 -3.13 1.81 -16.63
CA ARG A 151 -3.41 1.34 -17.98
C ARG A 151 -3.16 -0.17 -18.02
N TRP A 152 -4.13 -0.92 -18.53
CA TRP A 152 -3.98 -2.35 -18.69
C TRP A 152 -2.92 -2.66 -19.75
N ARG A 153 -2.02 -3.60 -19.45
CA ARG A 153 -0.84 -3.94 -20.27
C ARG A 153 -0.51 -5.43 -20.29
N LEU A 154 -1.24 -6.27 -19.56
CA LEU A 154 -1.00 -7.71 -19.63
C LEU A 154 -1.53 -8.29 -20.94
N GLU A 155 -0.81 -9.27 -21.46
CA GLU A 155 -1.17 -10.02 -22.67
C GLU A 155 -1.86 -11.35 -22.31
N GLU A 156 -1.49 -11.97 -21.18
CA GLU A 156 -2.03 -13.25 -20.74
C GLU A 156 -3.50 -13.18 -20.28
N TYR A 157 -3.89 -12.03 -19.74
CA TYR A 157 -5.20 -11.82 -19.13
C TYR A 157 -5.75 -10.47 -19.57
N SER A 158 -7.06 -10.39 -19.75
CA SER A 158 -7.73 -9.10 -19.97
C SER A 158 -8.00 -8.39 -18.64
N GLN A 159 -8.24 -7.07 -18.70
CA GLN A 159 -8.67 -6.31 -17.51
C GLN A 159 -9.96 -6.89 -16.91
N GLY A 160 -10.90 -7.30 -17.77
CA GLY A 160 -12.17 -7.90 -17.34
C GLY A 160 -12.01 -9.27 -16.67
N ASP A 161 -10.94 -10.02 -16.96
CA ASP A 161 -10.63 -11.24 -16.21
C ASP A 161 -10.20 -10.91 -14.78
N ALA A 162 -9.34 -9.90 -14.62
CA ALA A 162 -8.89 -9.46 -13.31
C ALA A 162 -10.04 -8.89 -12.46
N GLU A 163 -10.94 -8.11 -13.07
CA GLU A 163 -12.15 -7.60 -12.43
C GLU A 163 -13.02 -8.73 -11.90
N ARG A 164 -13.35 -9.70 -12.76
CA ARG A 164 -14.19 -10.86 -12.42
C ARG A 164 -13.59 -11.71 -11.29
N VAL A 165 -12.30 -12.02 -11.39
CA VAL A 165 -11.61 -12.85 -10.39
C VAL A 165 -11.50 -12.10 -9.06
N TYR A 166 -11.17 -10.80 -9.09
CA TYR A 166 -11.10 -10.00 -7.88
C TYR A 166 -12.47 -9.88 -7.18
N GLU A 167 -13.53 -9.62 -7.95
CA GLU A 167 -14.90 -9.59 -7.43
C GLU A 167 -15.27 -10.92 -6.76
N ALA A 168 -15.01 -12.06 -7.41
CA ALA A 168 -15.29 -13.39 -6.85
C ALA A 168 -14.55 -13.64 -5.53
N VAL A 169 -13.29 -13.23 -5.43
CA VAL A 169 -12.47 -13.38 -4.20
C VAL A 169 -12.97 -12.48 -3.07
N THR A 170 -13.50 -11.30 -3.39
CA THR A 170 -14.01 -10.35 -2.39
C THR A 170 -15.43 -10.64 -1.93
N THR A 171 -16.28 -11.21 -2.78
CA THR A 171 -17.69 -11.51 -2.50
C THR A 171 -17.87 -12.92 -1.92
N GLY A 172 -17.05 -13.90 -2.30
CA GLY A 172 -17.15 -15.28 -1.83
C GLY A 172 -16.59 -15.55 -0.42
N LYS A 173 -16.45 -14.53 0.43
CA LYS A 173 -15.85 -14.63 1.78
C LYS A 173 -16.75 -14.09 2.91
N GLU A 174 -18.07 -14.09 2.70
CA GLU A 174 -19.06 -13.96 3.80
C GLU A 174 -19.37 -15.31 4.45
#